data_AF-A0A084U2P1-F1
#
_entry.id   AF-A0A084U2P1-F1
#
_cell.length_a   1.000
_cell.length_b   1.000
_cell.length_c   1.000
_cell.angle_alpha   90.00
_cell.angle_beta   90.00
_cell.angle_gamma   90.00
#
_symmetry.space_group_name_H-M   'P 1'
#
loop_
_entity.id
_entity.type
_entity.pdbx_description
1 polymer ?
#
loop_
_entity_poly.entity_id
_entity_poly.type
_entity_poly.pdbx_seq_one_letter_code
_entity_poly.pdbx_strand_id
1 'polypeptide(L)'
;MEWNKHTANSSFKDVVKFIDYFYNQLAETIKQKYNLINLDLPLVSNMKSDVNLLNNNRAINFDNYNDKNIYEIIYEPDNMIRYYCWFLELTNNDVVVSKYKQINRDAIINNSSSIENNMLNFEFFILEEQKKEEYVLDLINYFWNIFLKIVCSSSLNKNYRLETKKIRCVSLKEIKKMYLVLPIKDAVDKFILNNGIHLIKDISNKFEHDSNVYLEKSSDSHDFENTYSLLFFDENSQQVKELITITFRPNWDTYKKQKGINGEKILNNNFTNILKKDSEVNTCSFKINFDLLIYYFLSKTDIQEIPSCNSDFNLDKIYKLYFNK
;
A
#
# COMPACT_ATOMS: atom_id res chain seq x y z
N MET A 1 28.65 -3.26 2.57
CA MET A 1 28.00 -3.64 1.30
C MET A 1 28.24 -2.49 0.33
N GLU A 2 29.03 -2.73 -0.71
CA GLU A 2 29.20 -1.77 -1.80
C GLU A 2 28.02 -1.92 -2.75
N TRP A 3 27.12 -0.94 -2.71
CA TRP A 3 26.03 -0.83 -3.66
C TRP A 3 26.62 -0.23 -4.94
N ASN A 4 26.56 -0.98 -6.05
CA ASN A 4 26.85 -0.40 -7.36
C ASN A 4 25.77 0.64 -7.67
N LYS A 5 26.08 1.92 -7.40
CA LYS A 5 25.29 3.09 -7.79
C LYS A 5 25.27 3.21 -9.32
N HIS A 6 24.40 2.44 -9.96
CA HIS A 6 23.99 2.75 -11.31
C HIS A 6 22.59 3.33 -11.25
N THR A 7 22.49 4.66 -11.33
CA THR A 7 21.20 5.32 -11.59
C THR A 7 20.73 4.88 -12.97
N ALA A 8 19.55 4.28 -13.06
CA ALA A 8 19.00 3.87 -14.34
C ALA A 8 18.51 5.12 -15.09
N ASN A 9 19.36 5.62 -15.98
CA ASN A 9 19.03 6.69 -16.93
C ASN A 9 18.08 6.18 -18.05
N SER A 10 16.97 5.55 -17.67
CA SER A 10 15.92 5.05 -18.57
C SER A 10 15.15 6.23 -19.17
N SER A 11 14.89 6.22 -20.48
CA SER A 11 14.09 7.24 -21.13
C SER A 11 12.63 7.20 -20.65
N PHE A 12 11.88 8.31 -20.78
CA PHE A 12 10.44 8.33 -20.47
C PHE A 12 9.67 7.21 -21.16
N LYS A 13 9.96 6.98 -22.44
CA LYS A 13 9.36 5.90 -23.25
C LYS A 13 9.63 4.52 -22.65
N ASP A 14 10.85 4.29 -22.15
CA ASP A 14 11.22 3.01 -21.54
C ASP A 14 10.54 2.80 -20.19
N VAL A 15 10.39 3.86 -19.39
CA VAL A 15 9.64 3.81 -18.12
C VAL A 15 8.17 3.45 -18.39
N VAL A 16 7.52 4.11 -19.34
CA VAL A 16 6.13 3.81 -19.72
C VAL A 16 5.98 2.36 -20.18
N LYS A 17 6.86 1.88 -21.06
CA LYS A 17 6.85 0.49 -21.54
C LYS A 17 7.09 -0.52 -20.41
N PHE A 18 7.98 -0.20 -19.48
CA PHE A 18 8.27 -1.05 -18.34
C PHE A 18 7.06 -1.19 -17.42
N ILE A 19 6.38 -0.08 -17.12
CA ILE A 19 5.18 -0.07 -16.28
C ILE A 19 4.08 -0.97 -16.88
N ASP A 20 3.82 -0.82 -18.18
CA ASP A 20 2.83 -1.63 -18.90
C ASP A 20 3.22 -3.12 -18.89
N TYR A 21 4.47 -3.44 -19.25
CA TYR A 21 4.99 -4.80 -19.19
C TYR A 21 4.88 -5.40 -17.78
N PHE A 22 5.28 -4.65 -16.75
CA PHE A 22 5.27 -5.13 -15.37
C PHE A 22 3.86 -5.46 -14.92
N TYR A 23 2.90 -4.57 -15.18
CA TYR A 23 1.50 -4.79 -14.80
C TYR A 23 0.92 -6.02 -15.50
N ASN A 24 1.12 -6.14 -16.81
CA ASN A 24 0.60 -7.26 -17.59
C ASN A 24 1.19 -8.60 -17.12
N GLN A 25 2.51 -8.67 -16.89
CA GLN A 25 3.14 -9.89 -16.39
C GLN A 25 2.71 -10.25 -14.97
N LEU A 26 2.52 -9.26 -14.10
CA LEU A 26 2.02 -9.47 -12.75
C LEU A 26 0.61 -10.07 -12.79
N ALA A 27 -0.30 -9.47 -13.55
CA ALA A 27 -1.68 -9.95 -13.68
C ALA A 27 -1.73 -11.37 -14.24
N GLU A 28 -0.98 -11.65 -15.31
CA GLU A 28 -0.93 -13.00 -15.91
C GLU A 28 -0.35 -14.04 -14.96
N THR A 29 0.67 -13.70 -14.18
CA THR A 29 1.27 -14.64 -13.22
C THR A 29 0.32 -14.95 -12.07
N ILE A 30 -0.43 -13.96 -11.58
CA ILE A 30 -1.37 -14.14 -10.47
C ILE A 30 -2.58 -14.99 -10.91
N LYS A 31 -3.09 -14.78 -12.13
CA LYS A 31 -4.18 -15.59 -12.72
C LYS A 31 -3.87 -17.08 -12.82
N GLN A 32 -2.59 -17.46 -12.85
CA GLN A 32 -2.19 -18.88 -12.87
C GLN A 32 -2.41 -19.58 -11.53
N LYS A 33 -2.46 -18.83 -10.42
CA LYS A 33 -2.61 -19.38 -9.07
C LYS A 33 -3.99 -19.11 -8.45
N TYR A 34 -4.60 -17.98 -8.78
CA TYR A 34 -5.83 -17.50 -8.16
C TYR A 34 -6.91 -17.23 -9.20
N ASN A 35 -8.18 -17.37 -8.79
CA ASN A 35 -9.29 -16.91 -9.59
C ASN A 35 -9.41 -15.38 -9.45
N LEU A 36 -8.82 -14.68 -10.42
CA LEU A 36 -8.66 -13.23 -10.35
C LEU A 36 -9.92 -12.51 -10.85
N ILE A 37 -10.56 -11.77 -9.95
CA ILE A 37 -11.74 -10.95 -10.24
C ILE A 37 -11.30 -9.49 -10.32
N ASN A 38 -11.33 -8.91 -11.52
CA ASN A 38 -11.05 -7.48 -11.67
C ASN A 38 -12.25 -6.66 -11.21
N LEU A 39 -12.00 -5.70 -10.35
CA LEU A 39 -12.99 -4.79 -9.79
C LEU A 39 -12.59 -3.35 -10.10
N ASP A 40 -13.34 -2.73 -11.01
CA ASP A 40 -13.24 -1.29 -11.25
C ASP A 40 -13.95 -0.55 -10.12
N LEU A 41 -13.23 0.41 -9.54
CA LEU A 41 -13.71 1.17 -8.40
C LEU A 41 -14.05 2.60 -8.82
N PRO A 42 -15.15 3.16 -8.29
CA PRO A 42 -15.39 4.58 -8.46
C PRO A 42 -14.32 5.40 -7.74
N LEU A 43 -13.92 6.52 -8.34
CA LEU A 43 -13.04 7.50 -7.70
C LEU A 43 -13.77 8.33 -6.62
N VAL A 44 -15.10 8.29 -6.66
CA VAL A 44 -15.97 9.22 -5.96
C VAL A 44 -17.02 8.45 -5.17
N SER A 45 -17.24 8.82 -3.92
CA SER A 45 -18.39 8.36 -3.12
C SER A 45 -19.28 9.53 -2.70
N ASN A 46 -20.54 9.22 -2.42
CA ASN A 46 -21.37 10.14 -1.64
C ASN A 46 -20.80 10.21 -0.23
N MET A 47 -20.63 11.41 0.33
CA MET A 47 -20.05 11.59 1.67
C MET A 47 -20.85 10.86 2.76
N LYS A 48 -22.16 10.63 2.55
CA LYS A 48 -23.02 9.88 3.48
C LYS A 48 -22.71 8.37 3.52
N SER A 49 -21.94 7.85 2.57
CA SER A 49 -21.62 6.42 2.50
C SER A 49 -20.56 5.99 3.52
N ASP A 50 -19.76 6.90 4.06
CA ASP A 50 -18.68 6.61 5.03
C ASP A 50 -17.70 5.50 4.57
N VAL A 51 -17.52 5.36 3.27
CA VAL A 51 -16.57 4.39 2.70
C VAL A 51 -15.17 4.99 2.51
N ASN A 52 -15.05 6.31 2.61
CA ASN A 52 -13.80 7.03 2.46
C ASN A 52 -13.01 7.07 3.77
N LEU A 53 -11.86 6.40 3.80
CA LEU A 53 -11.00 6.36 4.97
C LEU A 53 -10.02 7.53 4.95
N LEU A 54 -10.33 8.56 5.72
CA LEU A 54 -9.58 9.81 5.67
C LEU A 54 -8.36 9.83 6.61
N ASN A 55 -8.25 8.96 7.63
CA ASN A 55 -7.21 9.03 8.67
C ASN A 55 -7.00 10.49 9.14
N ASN A 56 -5.89 11.14 8.76
CA ASN A 56 -5.58 12.56 9.01
C ASN A 56 -5.66 13.46 7.78
N ASN A 57 -5.98 12.92 6.61
CA ASN A 57 -6.12 13.67 5.36
C ASN A 57 -7.49 14.35 5.29
N ARG A 58 -7.52 15.49 4.63
CA ARG A 58 -8.77 16.20 4.34
C ARG A 58 -9.37 15.66 3.05
N ALA A 59 -10.68 15.44 3.06
CA ALA A 59 -11.41 15.07 1.87
C ALA A 59 -11.31 16.16 0.78
N ILE A 60 -11.44 15.74 -0.47
CA ILE A 60 -11.68 16.61 -1.62
C ILE A 60 -13.16 16.49 -1.96
N ASN A 61 -13.94 17.49 -1.58
CA ASN A 61 -15.39 17.47 -1.72
C ASN A 61 -15.84 18.30 -2.92
N PHE A 62 -16.96 17.92 -3.51
CA PHE A 62 -17.61 18.67 -4.57
C PHE A 62 -19.12 18.43 -4.56
N ASP A 63 -19.85 19.45 -5.00
CA ASP A 63 -21.30 19.40 -5.10
C ASP A 63 -21.71 18.76 -6.42
N ASN A 64 -22.69 17.86 -6.37
CA ASN A 64 -23.35 17.38 -7.58
C ASN A 64 -24.54 18.29 -7.92
N TYR A 65 -24.50 18.84 -9.13
CA TYR A 65 -25.51 19.79 -9.62
C TYR A 65 -26.94 19.21 -9.60
N ASN A 66 -27.09 17.92 -9.84
CA ASN A 66 -28.40 17.30 -10.07
C ASN A 66 -29.14 16.90 -8.79
N ASP A 67 -28.43 16.45 -7.76
CA ASP A 67 -29.06 15.85 -6.56
C ASP A 67 -28.77 16.62 -5.25
N LYS A 68 -27.98 17.69 -5.32
CA LYS A 68 -27.56 18.52 -4.17
C LYS A 68 -26.86 17.71 -3.06
N ASN A 69 -26.38 16.51 -3.36
CA ASN A 69 -25.53 15.76 -2.43
C ASN A 69 -24.09 16.23 -2.56
N ILE A 70 -23.37 16.12 -1.45
CA ILE A 70 -21.92 16.32 -1.39
C ILE A 70 -21.26 14.98 -1.68
N TYR A 71 -20.39 14.99 -2.68
CA TYR A 71 -19.55 13.87 -3.04
C TYR A 71 -18.10 14.17 -2.66
N GLU A 72 -17.32 13.12 -2.48
CA GLU A 72 -15.92 13.19 -2.11
C GLU A 72 -15.07 12.27 -2.97
N ILE A 73 -13.84 12.68 -3.26
CA ILE A 73 -12.82 11.79 -3.83
C ILE A 73 -12.37 10.82 -2.74
N ILE A 74 -12.45 9.53 -3.02
CA ILE A 74 -12.05 8.48 -2.10
C ILE A 74 -10.52 8.48 -1.99
N TYR A 75 -9.99 8.65 -0.78
CA TYR A 75 -8.56 8.61 -0.52
C TYR A 75 -8.05 7.16 -0.48
N GLU A 76 -8.75 6.29 0.26
CA GLU A 76 -8.43 4.87 0.36
C GLU A 76 -9.68 4.01 0.13
N PRO A 77 -9.68 3.11 -0.88
CA PRO A 77 -10.87 2.36 -1.27
C PRO A 77 -11.08 1.07 -0.45
N ASP A 78 -10.30 0.84 0.59
CA ASP A 78 -10.24 -0.42 1.34
C ASP A 78 -11.62 -0.90 1.84
N ASN A 79 -12.40 -0.01 2.47
CA ASN A 79 -13.74 -0.36 2.95
C ASN A 79 -14.71 -0.65 1.80
N MET A 80 -14.56 0.04 0.67
CA MET A 80 -15.37 -0.17 -0.53
C MET A 80 -15.05 -1.50 -1.21
N ILE A 81 -13.77 -1.87 -1.31
CA ILE A 81 -13.37 -3.19 -1.83
C ILE A 81 -13.98 -4.28 -0.96
N ARG A 82 -13.83 -4.18 0.37
CA ARG A 82 -14.40 -5.15 1.30
C ARG A 82 -15.93 -5.20 1.20
N TYR A 83 -16.58 -4.05 1.07
CA TYR A 83 -18.02 -3.95 0.84
C TYR A 83 -18.44 -4.72 -0.42
N TYR A 84 -17.73 -4.56 -1.54
CA TYR A 84 -18.03 -5.30 -2.76
C TYR A 84 -17.71 -6.79 -2.66
N CYS A 85 -16.63 -7.18 -1.98
CA CYS A 85 -16.30 -8.59 -1.75
C CYS A 85 -17.44 -9.34 -1.06
N TRP A 86 -18.17 -8.69 -0.16
CA TRP A 86 -19.37 -9.25 0.48
C TRP A 86 -20.46 -9.64 -0.53
N PHE A 87 -20.70 -8.83 -1.56
CA PHE A 87 -21.69 -9.11 -2.60
C PHE A 87 -21.22 -10.08 -3.67
N LEU A 88 -19.90 -10.25 -3.81
CA LEU A 88 -19.31 -11.15 -4.79
C LEU A 88 -19.34 -12.62 -4.34
N GLU A 89 -19.72 -12.89 -3.09
CA GLU A 89 -19.82 -14.25 -2.52
C GLU A 89 -18.52 -15.05 -2.76
N LEU A 90 -17.39 -14.43 -2.44
CA LEU A 90 -16.06 -14.98 -2.72
C LEU A 90 -15.88 -16.37 -2.11
N THR A 91 -15.19 -17.22 -2.85
CA THR A 91 -14.85 -18.60 -2.49
C THR A 91 -13.34 -18.78 -2.34
N ASN A 92 -12.92 -19.98 -1.95
CA ASN A 92 -11.52 -20.29 -1.75
C ASN A 92 -10.71 -20.10 -3.06
N ASN A 93 -9.54 -19.46 -2.95
CA ASN A 93 -8.67 -19.00 -4.05
C ASN A 93 -9.18 -17.81 -4.88
N ASP A 94 -10.33 -17.22 -4.57
CA ASP A 94 -10.75 -15.98 -5.20
C ASP A 94 -9.90 -14.80 -4.70
N VAL A 95 -9.52 -13.94 -5.64
CA VAL A 95 -8.77 -12.72 -5.36
C VAL A 95 -9.37 -11.57 -6.14
N VAL A 96 -9.87 -10.57 -5.42
CA VAL A 96 -10.34 -9.33 -6.02
C VAL A 96 -9.15 -8.42 -6.24
N VAL A 97 -9.01 -7.88 -7.45
CA VAL A 97 -7.94 -6.96 -7.82
C VAL A 97 -8.52 -5.66 -8.32
N SER A 98 -8.02 -4.55 -7.77
CA SER A 98 -8.37 -3.21 -8.23
C SER A 98 -7.12 -2.39 -8.46
N LYS A 99 -7.10 -1.67 -9.59
CA LYS A 99 -6.16 -0.58 -9.81
C LYS A 99 -6.85 0.71 -9.39
N TYR A 100 -6.27 1.40 -8.43
CA TYR A 100 -6.87 2.60 -7.86
C TYR A 100 -5.91 3.78 -7.94
N LYS A 101 -6.41 4.93 -8.39
CA LYS A 101 -5.66 6.17 -8.40
C LYS A 101 -5.91 6.89 -7.07
N GLN A 102 -4.93 6.86 -6.18
CA GLN A 102 -4.98 7.60 -4.93
C GLN A 102 -4.60 9.06 -5.16
N ILE A 103 -5.38 9.97 -4.57
CA ILE A 103 -5.14 11.41 -4.60
C ILE A 103 -5.01 11.92 -3.16
N ASN A 104 -3.81 12.31 -2.76
CA ASN A 104 -3.53 12.91 -1.46
C ASN A 104 -3.26 14.42 -1.60
N ARG A 105 -4.30 15.23 -1.36
CA ARG A 105 -4.16 16.69 -1.40
C ARG A 105 -3.22 17.28 -0.35
N ASP A 106 -2.97 16.55 0.74
CA ASP A 106 -2.15 16.98 1.87
C ASP A 106 -0.72 16.42 1.79
N ALA A 107 -0.37 15.72 0.70
CA ALA A 107 0.96 15.18 0.48
C ALA A 107 2.01 16.30 0.42
N ILE A 108 3.07 16.15 1.22
CA ILE A 108 4.29 16.94 1.08
C ILE A 108 5.05 16.37 -0.12
N ILE A 109 5.10 17.13 -1.21
CA ILE A 109 5.78 16.73 -2.45
C ILE A 109 7.30 16.75 -2.23
N ASN A 110 7.96 15.64 -2.55
CA ASN A 110 9.42 15.51 -2.55
C ASN A 110 9.85 14.42 -3.55
N ASN A 111 11.13 14.07 -3.56
CA ASN A 111 11.71 13.10 -4.50
C ASN A 111 11.07 11.69 -4.44
N SER A 112 10.28 11.38 -3.42
CA SER A 112 9.68 10.07 -3.20
C SER A 112 8.21 10.15 -2.77
N SER A 113 7.57 11.31 -2.96
CA SER A 113 6.18 11.58 -2.57
C SER A 113 5.52 12.51 -3.58
N SER A 114 4.35 12.11 -4.07
CA SER A 114 3.50 12.85 -5.01
C SER A 114 2.07 12.93 -4.48
N ILE A 115 1.30 13.91 -5.00
CA ILE A 115 -0.15 14.02 -4.73
C ILE A 115 -0.87 12.79 -5.28
N GLU A 116 -0.43 12.31 -6.43
CA GLU A 116 -1.08 11.24 -7.17
C GLU A 116 -0.21 9.98 -7.20
N ASN A 117 -0.80 8.83 -6.89
CA ASN A 117 -0.14 7.54 -6.96
C ASN A 117 -1.10 6.45 -7.45
N ASN A 118 -0.61 5.52 -8.27
CA ASN A 118 -1.30 4.28 -8.56
C ASN A 118 -1.08 3.27 -7.44
N MET A 119 -2.19 2.74 -6.95
CA MET A 119 -2.25 1.63 -6.01
C MET A 119 -2.76 0.39 -6.72
N LEU A 120 -2.19 -0.77 -6.41
CA LEU A 120 -2.78 -2.06 -6.73
C LEU A 120 -3.24 -2.70 -5.45
N ASN A 121 -4.55 -2.90 -5.31
CA ASN A 121 -5.13 -3.55 -4.15
C ASN A 121 -5.57 -4.96 -4.54
N PHE A 122 -5.17 -5.93 -3.72
CA PHE A 122 -5.60 -7.31 -3.80
C PHE A 122 -6.34 -7.66 -2.51
N GLU A 123 -7.52 -8.24 -2.62
CA GLU A 123 -8.28 -8.75 -1.48
C GLU A 123 -8.43 -10.25 -1.67
N PHE A 124 -7.71 -11.02 -0.85
CA PHE A 124 -7.71 -12.48 -0.89
C PHE A 124 -8.78 -13.00 0.05
N PHE A 125 -9.64 -13.89 -0.42
CA PHE A 125 -10.42 -14.72 0.49
C PHE A 125 -9.49 -15.73 1.18
N ILE A 126 -9.62 -15.86 2.49
CA ILE A 126 -8.82 -16.78 3.31
C ILE A 126 -9.69 -17.55 4.29
N LEU A 127 -9.23 -18.72 4.68
CA LEU A 127 -9.81 -19.49 5.78
C LEU A 127 -9.31 -18.96 7.13
N GLU A 128 -10.07 -19.19 8.21
CA GLU A 128 -9.71 -18.69 9.54
C GLU A 128 -8.35 -19.20 10.00
N GLU A 129 -8.04 -20.47 9.73
CA GLU A 129 -6.76 -21.11 10.05
C GLU A 129 -5.55 -20.52 9.29
N GLN A 130 -5.82 -19.75 8.23
CA GLN A 130 -4.79 -19.04 7.46
C GLN A 130 -4.47 -17.66 8.06
N LYS A 131 -5.22 -17.18 9.07
CA LYS A 131 -4.93 -15.93 9.79
C LYS A 131 -3.73 -16.07 10.73
N LYS A 132 -2.56 -16.26 10.13
CA LYS A 132 -1.28 -16.42 10.81
C LYS A 132 -0.17 -15.79 9.98
N GLU A 133 0.90 -15.40 10.66
CA GLU A 133 2.06 -14.74 10.04
C GLU A 133 2.68 -15.56 8.90
N GLU A 134 2.64 -16.89 8.99
CA GLU A 134 3.13 -17.79 7.93
C GLU A 134 2.46 -17.51 6.57
N TYR A 135 1.13 -17.28 6.56
CA TYR A 135 0.41 -16.95 5.33
C TYR A 135 0.89 -15.63 4.73
N VAL A 136 1.11 -14.61 5.58
CA VAL A 136 1.60 -13.29 5.15
C VAL A 136 3.01 -13.41 4.57
N LEU A 137 3.90 -14.18 5.21
CA LEU A 137 5.26 -14.43 4.75
C LEU A 137 5.28 -15.16 3.40
N ASP A 138 4.42 -16.16 3.22
CA ASP A 138 4.31 -16.87 1.96
C ASP A 138 3.77 -15.97 0.84
N LEU A 139 2.77 -15.15 1.17
CA LEU A 139 2.18 -14.19 0.23
C LEU A 139 3.20 -13.15 -0.23
N ILE A 140 3.89 -12.47 0.70
CA ILE A 140 4.88 -11.45 0.34
C ILE A 140 6.05 -12.03 -0.43
N ASN A 141 6.53 -13.22 -0.06
CA ASN A 141 7.65 -13.85 -0.78
C ASN A 141 7.22 -14.34 -2.16
N TYR A 142 5.97 -14.80 -2.32
CA TYR A 142 5.41 -15.12 -3.63
C TYR A 142 5.40 -13.88 -4.54
N PHE A 143 4.83 -12.77 -4.08
CA PHE A 143 4.79 -11.53 -4.85
C PHE A 143 6.19 -10.95 -5.11
N TRP A 144 7.06 -10.93 -4.10
CA TRP A 144 8.43 -10.44 -4.25
C TRP A 144 9.21 -11.22 -5.31
N ASN A 145 9.08 -12.56 -5.32
CA ASN A 145 9.68 -13.40 -6.34
C ASN A 145 9.11 -13.12 -7.74
N ILE A 146 7.82 -12.83 -7.87
CA ILE A 146 7.22 -12.41 -9.15
C ILE A 146 7.85 -11.10 -9.60
N PHE A 147 7.91 -10.09 -8.73
CA PHE A 147 8.49 -8.80 -9.08
C PHE A 147 9.94 -8.94 -9.56
N LEU A 148 10.77 -9.69 -8.82
CA LEU A 148 12.15 -9.95 -9.21
C LEU A 148 12.23 -10.66 -10.58
N LYS A 149 11.39 -11.66 -10.85
CA LYS A 149 11.35 -12.34 -12.16
C LYS A 149 10.98 -11.39 -13.29
N ILE A 150 9.97 -10.54 -13.09
CA ILE A 150 9.52 -9.56 -14.08
C ILE A 150 10.66 -8.59 -14.40
N VAL A 151 11.28 -8.04 -13.36
CA VAL A 151 12.40 -7.08 -13.46
C VAL A 151 13.57 -7.71 -14.21
N CYS A 152 14.01 -8.91 -13.79
CA CYS A 152 15.10 -9.66 -14.41
C CYS A 152 14.82 -10.10 -15.85
N SER A 153 13.55 -10.27 -16.24
CA SER A 153 13.18 -10.66 -17.60
C SER A 153 13.03 -9.45 -18.53
N SER A 154 12.97 -8.24 -17.98
CA SER A 154 12.83 -7.04 -18.81
C SER A 154 14.13 -6.76 -19.57
N SER A 155 14.02 -6.38 -20.85
CA SER A 155 15.16 -6.03 -21.70
C SER A 155 15.92 -4.77 -21.24
N LEU A 156 15.36 -4.04 -20.27
CA LEU A 156 15.93 -2.84 -19.64
C LEU A 156 16.94 -3.19 -18.53
N ASN A 157 17.34 -4.46 -18.43
CA ASN A 157 18.01 -5.15 -17.31
C ASN A 157 19.33 -4.58 -16.78
N LYS A 158 19.81 -3.44 -17.26
CA LYS A 158 21.19 -3.02 -16.96
C LYS A 158 21.37 -2.44 -15.56
N ASN A 159 20.33 -1.90 -14.91
CA ASN A 159 20.50 -1.08 -13.69
C ASN A 159 19.38 -1.22 -12.63
N TYR A 160 18.69 -2.36 -12.56
CA TYR A 160 17.62 -2.54 -11.58
C TYR A 160 18.14 -2.88 -10.18
N ARG A 161 17.44 -2.41 -9.14
CA ARG A 161 17.70 -2.85 -7.76
C ARG A 161 17.19 -4.28 -7.58
N LEU A 162 18.11 -5.23 -7.44
CA LEU A 162 17.80 -6.64 -7.24
C LEU A 162 18.16 -7.06 -5.80
N GLU A 163 17.20 -6.91 -4.89
CA GLU A 163 17.32 -7.47 -3.55
C GLU A 163 16.79 -8.91 -3.56
N THR A 164 17.69 -9.87 -3.73
CA THR A 164 17.37 -11.31 -3.92
C THR A 164 17.13 -12.07 -2.62
N LYS A 165 17.19 -11.39 -1.48
CA LYS A 165 16.97 -12.02 -0.17
C LYS A 165 15.47 -12.27 0.04
N LYS A 166 15.17 -13.42 0.65
CA LYS A 166 13.83 -13.70 1.18
C LYS A 166 13.45 -12.58 2.16
N ILE A 167 12.26 -12.02 2.00
CA ILE A 167 11.73 -10.99 2.90
C ILE A 167 11.53 -11.63 4.28
N ARG A 168 12.07 -10.98 5.31
CA ARG A 168 11.95 -11.37 6.71
C ARG A 168 10.97 -10.47 7.43
N CYS A 169 10.25 -11.04 8.39
CA CYS A 169 9.36 -10.33 9.30
C CYS A 169 10.09 -10.01 10.60
N VAL A 170 9.83 -8.83 11.16
CA VAL A 170 10.19 -8.44 12.52
C VAL A 170 9.06 -7.57 13.09
N SER A 171 8.73 -7.74 14.37
CA SER A 171 7.73 -6.90 15.02
C SER A 171 8.31 -5.55 15.44
N LEU A 172 7.46 -4.51 15.51
CA LEU A 172 7.85 -3.24 16.12
C LEU A 172 8.39 -3.42 17.55
N LYS A 173 7.84 -4.38 18.31
CA LYS A 173 8.29 -4.70 19.68
C LYS A 173 9.73 -5.21 19.71
N GLU A 174 10.11 -6.06 18.76
CA GLU A 174 11.50 -6.54 18.64
C GLU A 174 12.45 -5.41 18.24
N ILE A 175 12.07 -4.55 17.29
CA ILE A 175 12.84 -3.36 16.92
C ILE A 175 13.05 -2.45 18.14
N LYS A 176 11.98 -2.18 18.91
CA LYS A 176 12.07 -1.35 20.11
C LYS A 176 13.02 -1.94 21.16
N LYS A 177 13.09 -3.27 21.29
CA LYS A 177 14.07 -3.95 22.16
C LYS A 177 15.51 -3.81 21.67
N MET A 178 15.74 -3.73 20.36
CA MET A 178 17.07 -3.51 19.79
C MET A 178 17.56 -2.07 19.97
N TYR A 179 16.63 -1.10 19.99
CA TYR A 179 16.93 0.33 20.08
C TYR A 179 16.17 1.00 21.25
N LEU A 180 16.41 0.52 22.47
CA LEU A 180 15.64 0.88 23.68
C LEU A 180 15.49 2.40 23.90
N VAL A 181 16.54 3.17 23.62
CA VAL A 181 16.60 4.62 23.89
C VAL A 181 16.03 5.49 22.76
N LEU A 182 15.83 4.93 21.57
CA LEU A 182 15.32 5.69 20.42
C LEU A 182 13.79 5.73 20.45
N PRO A 183 13.15 6.86 20.09
CA PRO A 183 11.74 6.90 19.72
C PRO A 183 11.41 5.81 18.68
N ILE A 184 10.18 5.29 18.66
CA ILE A 184 9.86 4.16 17.78
C ILE A 184 10.15 4.46 16.30
N LYS A 185 9.89 5.70 15.86
CA LYS A 185 10.19 6.16 14.51
C LYS A 185 11.67 6.06 14.17
N ASP A 186 12.53 6.65 15.00
CA ASP A 186 13.98 6.64 14.77
C ASP A 186 14.55 5.21 14.88
N ALA A 187 13.96 4.36 15.73
CA ALA A 187 14.34 2.96 15.87
C ALA A 187 14.05 2.16 14.58
N VAL A 188 12.87 2.34 13.99
CA VAL A 188 12.50 1.71 12.70
C VAL A 188 13.36 2.25 11.58
N ASP A 189 13.53 3.57 11.49
CA ASP A 189 14.31 4.20 10.44
C ASP A 189 15.77 3.70 10.46
N LYS A 190 16.37 3.61 11.64
CA LYS A 190 17.70 3.03 11.84
C LYS A 190 17.75 1.54 11.53
N PHE A 191 16.72 0.78 11.90
CA PHE A 191 16.65 -0.66 11.61
C PHE A 191 16.63 -0.91 10.10
N ILE A 192 15.76 -0.22 9.35
CA ILE A 192 15.63 -0.38 7.90
C ILE A 192 16.89 0.11 7.18
N LEU A 193 17.48 1.24 7.60
CA LEU A 193 18.74 1.71 7.05
C LEU A 193 19.86 0.66 7.15
N ASN A 194 19.94 -0.03 8.30
CA ASN A 194 21.00 -1.02 8.55
C ASN A 194 20.74 -2.38 7.88
N ASN A 195 19.48 -2.77 7.71
CA ASN A 195 19.12 -4.12 7.29
C ASN A 195 18.55 -4.19 5.86
N GLY A 196 18.22 -3.06 5.23
CA GLY A 196 17.57 -3.02 3.92
C GLY A 196 16.07 -3.29 4.02
N ILE A 197 15.48 -3.79 2.95
CA ILE A 197 14.02 -4.00 2.86
C ILE A 197 13.53 -5.07 3.84
N HIS A 198 12.54 -4.75 4.67
CA HIS A 198 12.01 -5.65 5.71
C HIS A 198 10.50 -5.52 5.86
N LEU A 199 9.85 -6.63 6.20
CA LEU A 199 8.44 -6.65 6.58
C LEU A 199 8.34 -6.38 8.08
N ILE A 200 7.63 -5.32 8.45
CA ILE A 200 7.45 -4.91 9.84
C ILE A 200 6.02 -5.22 10.28
N LYS A 201 5.86 -6.00 11.34
CA LYS A 201 4.58 -6.34 11.95
C LYS A 201 4.17 -5.34 13.04
N ASP A 202 2.87 -5.24 13.28
CA ASP A 202 2.25 -4.47 14.37
C ASP A 202 2.42 -2.96 14.18
N ILE A 203 2.49 -2.53 12.91
CA ILE A 203 2.97 -1.20 12.51
C ILE A 203 2.15 -0.04 13.10
N SER A 204 0.89 -0.34 13.45
CA SER A 204 -0.09 0.61 13.95
C SER A 204 -0.36 0.50 15.44
N ASN A 205 0.32 -0.39 16.15
CA ASN A 205 0.17 -0.52 17.58
C ASN A 205 0.82 0.64 18.32
N LYS A 206 0.11 1.14 19.33
CA LYS A 206 0.65 2.09 20.31
C LYS A 206 1.54 1.34 21.30
N PHE A 207 2.63 1.97 21.73
CA PHE A 207 3.44 1.45 22.82
C PHE A 207 2.97 2.07 24.14
N GLU A 208 2.97 1.29 25.24
CA GLU A 208 2.51 1.74 26.57
C GLU A 208 3.23 3.00 27.08
N HIS A 209 4.40 3.33 26.53
CA HIS A 209 5.23 4.49 26.91
C HIS A 209 5.59 5.42 25.73
N ASP A 210 5.01 5.18 24.54
CA ASP A 210 5.14 6.06 23.38
C ASP A 210 3.74 6.23 22.79
N SER A 211 3.12 7.39 23.04
CA SER A 211 1.77 7.69 22.55
C SER A 211 1.70 7.76 21.03
N ASN A 212 2.86 7.87 20.36
CA ASN A 212 2.93 7.97 18.92
C ASN A 212 2.97 6.58 18.29
N VAL A 213 2.09 6.40 17.31
CA VAL A 213 2.12 5.25 16.40
C VAL A 213 3.19 5.51 15.34
N TYR A 214 3.88 4.46 14.87
CA TYR A 214 4.84 4.62 13.77
C TYR A 214 4.14 4.96 12.45
N LEU A 215 3.20 4.12 12.03
CA LEU A 215 2.31 4.38 10.90
C LEU A 215 0.86 4.19 11.32
N GLU A 216 0.10 5.28 11.25
CA GLU A 216 -1.34 5.23 11.47
C GLU A 216 -2.03 4.45 10.35
N LYS A 217 -2.99 3.62 10.74
CA LYS A 217 -3.88 2.89 9.84
C LYS A 217 -5.30 3.01 10.39
N SER A 218 -6.30 2.99 9.51
CA SER A 218 -7.70 3.05 9.93
C SER A 218 -8.08 1.78 10.68
N SER A 219 -8.70 1.95 11.85
CA SER A 219 -9.30 0.88 12.65
C SER A 219 -10.49 0.18 11.96
N ASP A 220 -11.06 0.79 10.91
CA ASP A 220 -12.18 0.22 10.15
C ASP A 220 -11.72 -0.90 9.20
N SER A 221 -10.50 -0.78 8.69
CA SER A 221 -10.02 -1.60 7.56
C SER A 221 -8.79 -2.44 7.88
N HIS A 222 -8.10 -2.16 8.99
CA HIS A 222 -6.88 -2.84 9.40
C HIS A 222 -7.04 -3.46 10.80
N ASP A 223 -6.62 -4.71 10.95
CA ASP A 223 -6.36 -5.30 12.27
C ASP A 223 -4.94 -4.89 12.70
N PHE A 224 -4.81 -4.06 13.72
CA PHE A 224 -3.53 -3.47 14.14
C PHE A 224 -2.52 -4.52 14.62
N GLU A 225 -2.99 -5.64 15.19
CA GLU A 225 -2.14 -6.76 15.63
C GLU A 225 -1.73 -7.68 14.47
N ASN A 226 -2.39 -7.54 13.32
CA ASN A 226 -2.19 -8.36 12.14
C ASN A 226 -1.97 -7.52 10.87
N THR A 227 -1.41 -6.33 11.03
CA THR A 227 -1.01 -5.45 9.92
C THR A 227 0.50 -5.42 9.79
N TYR A 228 0.95 -5.52 8.54
CA TYR A 228 2.34 -5.64 8.14
C TYR A 228 2.65 -4.60 7.07
N SER A 229 3.84 -4.02 7.14
CA SER A 229 4.33 -3.04 6.17
C SER A 229 5.70 -3.46 5.64
N LEU A 230 5.81 -3.61 4.32
CA LEU A 230 7.11 -3.79 3.66
C LEU A 230 7.77 -2.43 3.49
N LEU A 231 8.84 -2.20 4.25
CA LEU A 231 9.52 -0.92 4.31
C LEU A 231 10.90 -0.99 3.67
N PHE A 232 11.30 0.09 3.00
CA PHE A 232 12.67 0.30 2.52
C PHE A 232 13.16 1.70 2.86
N PHE A 233 14.49 1.87 2.91
CA PHE A 233 15.10 3.19 3.03
C PHE A 233 15.33 3.78 1.65
N ASP A 234 14.73 4.95 1.40
CA ASP A 234 14.95 5.73 0.20
C ASP A 234 16.10 6.72 0.44
N GLU A 235 17.22 6.51 -0.24
CA GLU A 235 18.41 7.36 -0.11
C GLU A 235 18.19 8.78 -0.64
N ASN A 236 17.29 8.98 -1.62
CA ASN A 236 17.10 10.30 -2.24
C ASN A 236 16.34 11.26 -1.32
N SER A 237 15.37 10.76 -0.57
CA SER A 237 14.63 11.54 0.44
C SER A 237 15.14 11.34 1.88
N GLN A 238 16.08 10.42 2.11
CA GLN A 238 16.58 10.05 3.44
C GLN A 238 15.45 9.63 4.39
N GLN A 239 14.47 8.89 3.86
CA GLN A 239 13.27 8.48 4.60
C GLN A 239 12.99 7.00 4.39
N VAL A 240 12.45 6.35 5.42
CA VAL A 240 11.80 5.05 5.23
C VAL A 240 10.45 5.23 4.57
N LYS A 241 10.17 4.39 3.58
CA LYS A 241 8.91 4.39 2.83
C LYS A 241 8.27 3.01 2.83
N GLU A 242 6.95 3.00 2.80
CA GLU A 242 6.13 1.79 2.71
C GLU A 242 5.83 1.46 1.25
N LEU A 243 6.24 0.27 0.80
CA LEU A 243 5.94 -0.25 -0.55
C LEU A 243 4.63 -1.03 -0.57
N ILE A 244 4.43 -1.85 0.47
CA ILE A 244 3.33 -2.82 0.53
C ILE A 244 2.74 -2.81 1.93
N THR A 245 1.42 -2.75 2.03
CA THR A 245 0.68 -3.02 3.27
C THR A 245 -0.03 -4.36 3.13
N ILE A 246 0.05 -5.22 4.14
CA ILE A 246 -0.70 -6.47 4.21
C ILE A 246 -1.47 -6.48 5.52
N THR A 247 -2.76 -6.79 5.51
CA THR A 247 -3.56 -6.82 6.74
C THR A 247 -4.64 -7.89 6.66
N PHE A 248 -4.86 -8.62 7.76
CA PHE A 248 -6.12 -9.34 7.91
C PHE A 248 -7.22 -8.34 8.23
N ARG A 249 -8.35 -8.42 7.53
CA ARG A 249 -9.44 -7.48 7.78
C ARG A 249 -10.05 -7.74 9.15
N PRO A 250 -10.33 -6.69 9.95
CA PRO A 250 -10.88 -6.86 11.29
C PRO A 250 -12.30 -7.42 11.19
N ASN A 251 -12.60 -8.48 11.95
CA ASN A 251 -13.98 -8.90 12.16
C ASN A 251 -14.70 -7.92 13.10
N TRP A 252 -15.98 -8.17 13.38
CA TRP A 252 -16.78 -7.29 14.25
C TRP A 252 -16.18 -7.10 15.65
N ASP A 253 -15.62 -8.14 16.24
CA ASP A 253 -15.07 -8.09 17.59
C ASP A 253 -13.76 -7.31 17.65
N THR A 254 -12.84 -7.56 16.70
CA THR A 254 -11.61 -6.79 16.53
C THR A 254 -11.93 -5.31 16.27
N TYR A 255 -12.87 -5.04 15.36
CA TYR A 255 -13.31 -3.69 15.04
C TYR A 255 -13.81 -2.93 16.28
N LYS A 256 -14.72 -3.53 17.07
CA LYS A 256 -15.22 -2.93 18.32
C LYS A 256 -14.10 -2.68 19.32
N LYS A 257 -13.20 -3.65 19.52
CA LYS A 257 -12.07 -3.54 20.45
C LYS A 257 -11.17 -2.36 20.07
N GLN A 258 -10.78 -2.26 18.80
CA GLN A 258 -9.90 -1.19 18.30
C GLN A 258 -10.56 0.19 18.40
N LYS A 259 -11.84 0.31 18.02
CA LYS A 259 -12.61 1.56 18.20
C LYS A 259 -12.64 2.00 19.66
N GLY A 260 -12.86 1.06 20.58
CA GLY A 260 -12.79 1.32 22.02
C GLY A 260 -11.42 1.83 22.49
N ILE A 261 -10.34 1.18 22.03
CA ILE A 261 -8.95 1.59 22.36
C ILE A 261 -8.64 3.00 21.85
N ASN A 262 -9.15 3.36 20.67
CA ASN A 262 -8.93 4.70 20.09
C ASN A 262 -9.91 5.77 20.58
N GLY A 263 -10.95 5.39 21.34
CA GLY A 263 -12.02 6.32 21.72
C GLY A 263 -12.89 6.78 20.54
N GLU A 264 -12.89 6.01 19.46
CA GLU A 264 -13.65 6.30 18.24
C GLU A 264 -15.10 5.80 18.36
N LYS A 265 -16.04 6.58 17.84
CA LYS A 265 -17.45 6.16 17.81
C LYS A 265 -17.66 5.12 16.71
N ILE A 266 -18.44 4.08 17.03
CA ILE A 266 -18.95 3.15 16.03
C ILE A 266 -20.12 3.82 15.31
N LEU A 267 -19.94 4.06 14.02
CA LEU A 267 -21.00 4.59 13.16
C LEU A 267 -22.00 3.48 12.83
N ASN A 268 -23.27 3.81 12.66
CA ASN A 268 -24.30 2.85 12.27
C ASN A 268 -24.65 3.08 10.79
N ASN A 269 -23.85 2.49 9.90
CA ASN A 269 -23.95 2.64 8.44
C ASN A 269 -23.94 1.27 7.73
N ASN A 270 -24.10 1.29 6.41
CA ASN A 270 -24.17 0.06 5.60
C ASN A 270 -22.91 -0.81 5.73
N PHE A 271 -21.73 -0.20 5.85
CA PHE A 271 -20.48 -0.93 6.05
C PHE A 271 -20.44 -1.66 7.39
N THR A 272 -20.75 -0.97 8.50
CA THR A 272 -20.81 -1.61 9.82
C THR A 272 -21.90 -2.67 9.94
N ASN A 273 -23.00 -2.55 9.18
CA ASN A 273 -24.03 -3.57 9.11
C ASN A 273 -23.53 -4.86 8.45
N ILE A 274 -22.65 -4.76 7.44
CA ILE A 274 -21.98 -5.93 6.85
C ILE A 274 -21.04 -6.55 7.87
N LEU A 275 -20.20 -5.76 8.54
CA LEU A 275 -19.30 -6.29 9.58
C LEU A 275 -20.06 -7.05 10.68
N LYS A 276 -21.24 -6.57 11.08
CA LYS A 276 -22.09 -7.25 12.08
C LYS A 276 -22.70 -8.56 11.57
N LYS A 277 -23.13 -8.58 10.31
CA LYS A 277 -23.80 -9.73 9.69
C LYS A 277 -22.83 -10.81 9.30
N ASP A 278 -21.60 -10.43 8.99
CA ASP A 278 -20.62 -11.31 8.40
C ASP A 278 -19.40 -11.46 9.31
N SER A 279 -19.54 -12.37 10.28
CA SER A 279 -18.42 -12.82 11.10
C SER A 279 -17.46 -13.74 10.35
N GLU A 280 -17.79 -14.16 9.12
CA GLU A 280 -17.12 -15.25 8.41
C GLU A 280 -16.35 -14.81 7.16
N VAL A 281 -16.63 -13.63 6.58
CA VAL A 281 -15.82 -13.07 5.49
C VAL A 281 -14.45 -12.66 6.03
N ASN A 282 -13.57 -13.63 5.86
CA ASN A 282 -12.17 -13.60 6.24
C ASN A 282 -11.36 -13.24 5.02
N THR A 283 -10.91 -12.00 4.96
CA THR A 283 -10.08 -11.54 3.86
C THR A 283 -8.74 -11.02 4.35
N CYS A 284 -7.74 -11.18 3.49
CA CYS A 284 -6.43 -10.58 3.64
C CYS A 284 -6.26 -9.54 2.53
N SER A 285 -6.06 -8.29 2.92
CA SER A 285 -5.70 -7.22 1.99
C SER A 285 -4.20 -7.21 1.77
N PHE A 286 -3.80 -7.07 0.51
CA PHE A 286 -2.43 -6.86 0.08
C PHE A 286 -2.43 -5.67 -0.88
N LYS A 287 -1.84 -4.57 -0.45
CA LYS A 287 -1.88 -3.29 -1.14
C LYS A 287 -0.48 -2.87 -1.52
N ILE A 288 -0.26 -2.60 -2.80
CA ILE A 288 1.02 -2.17 -3.36
C ILE A 288 0.91 -0.70 -3.74
N ASN A 289 1.83 0.13 -3.24
CA ASN A 289 2.11 1.42 -3.87
C ASN A 289 2.90 1.15 -5.15
N PHE A 290 2.18 1.05 -6.26
CA PHE A 290 2.74 0.54 -7.51
C PHE A 290 3.76 1.51 -8.11
N ASP A 291 3.47 2.81 -8.07
CA ASP A 291 4.39 3.80 -8.61
C ASP A 291 5.69 3.85 -7.78
N LEU A 292 5.60 3.74 -6.46
CA LEU A 292 6.76 3.66 -5.58
C LEU A 292 7.55 2.36 -5.77
N LEU A 293 6.87 1.24 -6.05
CA LEU A 293 7.53 -0.04 -6.40
C LEU A 293 8.33 0.10 -7.71
N ILE A 294 7.76 0.74 -8.72
CA ILE A 294 8.45 0.99 -9.99
C ILE A 294 9.63 1.94 -9.78
N TYR A 295 9.45 3.01 -9.01
CA TYR A 295 10.52 3.92 -8.59
C TYR A 295 11.67 3.17 -7.92
N TYR A 296 11.36 2.27 -6.97
CA TYR A 296 12.34 1.46 -6.26
C TYR A 296 13.13 0.56 -7.22
N PHE A 297 12.44 -0.22 -8.07
CA PHE A 297 13.13 -1.16 -8.95
C PHE A 297 13.99 -0.44 -9.99
N LEU A 298 13.45 0.62 -10.60
CA LEU A 298 14.18 1.43 -11.58
C LEU A 298 15.27 2.31 -10.95
N SER A 299 15.45 2.28 -9.62
CA SER A 299 16.43 3.13 -8.92
C SER A 299 16.30 4.61 -9.32
N LYS A 300 15.06 5.10 -9.42
CA LYS A 300 14.79 6.49 -9.79
C LYS A 300 15.22 7.45 -8.70
N THR A 301 15.54 8.67 -9.10
CA THR A 301 15.99 9.73 -8.18
C THR A 301 14.86 10.66 -7.78
N ASP A 302 13.84 10.77 -8.63
CA ASP A 302 12.62 11.52 -8.38
C ASP A 302 11.41 10.65 -8.80
N ILE A 303 10.42 10.50 -7.92
CA ILE A 303 9.16 9.80 -8.18
C ILE A 303 8.41 10.42 -9.36
N GLN A 304 8.64 11.70 -9.67
CA GLN A 304 8.05 12.38 -10.83
C GLN A 304 8.61 11.90 -12.17
N GLU A 305 9.68 11.09 -12.16
CA GLU A 305 10.11 10.34 -13.34
C GLU A 305 9.12 9.21 -13.70
N ILE A 306 8.20 8.87 -12.79
CA ILE A 306 7.07 7.98 -13.02
C ILE A 306 5.89 8.81 -13.56
N PRO A 307 5.36 8.51 -14.77
CA PRO A 307 4.39 9.38 -15.45
C PRO A 307 3.15 9.72 -14.62
N SER A 308 2.62 8.77 -13.84
CA SER A 308 1.43 8.95 -13.01
C SER A 308 1.65 9.79 -11.75
N CYS A 309 2.90 10.01 -11.34
CA CYS A 309 3.26 10.82 -10.18
C CYS A 309 3.64 12.25 -10.56
N ASN A 310 3.55 12.60 -11.85
CA ASN A 310 3.83 13.94 -12.34
C ASN A 310 2.66 14.89 -12.06
N SER A 311 2.32 15.03 -10.77
CA SER A 311 1.22 15.87 -10.28
C SER A 311 1.52 17.37 -10.39
N ASP A 312 2.79 17.72 -10.56
CA ASP A 312 3.27 19.08 -10.76
C ASP A 312 3.53 19.34 -12.26
N PHE A 313 2.65 18.80 -13.13
CA PHE A 313 2.79 18.83 -14.59
C PHE A 313 3.09 20.25 -15.07
N ASN A 314 4.38 20.50 -15.25
CA ASN A 314 4.91 21.73 -15.77
C ASN A 314 5.81 21.35 -16.94
N LEU A 315 5.46 21.85 -18.12
CA LEU A 315 6.17 21.58 -19.38
C LEU A 315 7.68 21.83 -19.23
N ASP A 316 8.09 22.85 -18.46
CA ASP A 316 9.50 23.18 -18.23
C ASP A 316 10.23 22.14 -17.38
N LYS A 317 9.54 21.51 -16.43
CA LYS A 317 10.14 20.48 -15.55
C LYS A 317 10.32 19.17 -16.30
N ILE A 318 9.32 18.75 -17.09
CA ILE A 318 9.42 17.58 -17.97
C ILE A 318 10.54 17.78 -18.99
N TYR A 319 10.60 18.99 -19.59
CA TYR A 319 11.67 19.33 -20.52
C TYR A 319 13.05 19.19 -19.85
N LYS A 320 13.22 19.74 -18.64
CA LYS A 320 14.48 19.60 -17.89
C LYS A 320 14.83 18.15 -17.51
N LEU A 321 13.84 17.37 -17.06
CA LEU A 321 14.05 15.97 -16.64
C LEU A 321 14.49 15.05 -17.79
N TYR A 322 13.98 15.27 -19.00
CA TYR A 322 14.21 14.36 -20.13
C TYR A 322 15.09 14.90 -21.26
N PHE A 323 15.28 16.22 -21.38
CA PHE A 323 15.95 16.85 -22.52
C PHE A 323 17.17 17.70 -22.17
N ASN A 324 17.39 18.07 -20.90
CA ASN A 324 18.61 18.77 -20.46
C ASN A 324 19.59 17.80 -19.76
N LYS A 325 20.07 16.79 -20.50
CA LYS A 325 21.21 15.96 -20.07
C LYS A 325 22.51 16.45 -20.65
#